data_AF-A0A3R7ADY4-F1
#
_entry.id   AF-A0A3R7ADY4-F1
#
_cell.length_a   1.000
_cell.length_b   1.000
_cell.length_c   1.000
_cell.angle_alpha   90.00
_cell.angle_beta   90.00
_cell.angle_gamma   90.00
#
_symmetry.space_group_name_H-M   'P 1'
#
loop_
_entity.id
_entity.type
_entity.pdbx_description
1 polymer ?
#
loop_
_entity_poly.entity_id
_entity_poly.type
_entity_poly.pdbx_seq_one_letter_code
_entity_poly.pdbx_strand_id
1 'polypeptide(L)'
;IKSARILPLADVGIRAWPEQNFLFGILSGSEDGRKWIYNHFIQMRGSHYIGYQWDAKDASMTFYPYAIHYLSPNMFDLCPFVEKNMIPKSLIHGMFRSFHEFVIHAIDGGYYISTFLDQFFREDMRGHYGFHHPTFIYGYDGGERIVYIADNFERGKYGTKKITYDQLD
;
A
#
# COMPACT_ATOMS: atom_id res chain seq x y z
N ILE A 1 -10.04 13.77 -21.57
CA ILE A 1 -9.23 13.82 -20.34
C ILE A 1 -10.09 13.21 -19.25
N LYS A 2 -9.69 12.08 -18.65
CA LYS A 2 -10.49 11.45 -17.59
C LYS A 2 -10.46 12.36 -16.35
N SER A 3 -11.61 12.49 -15.68
CA SER A 3 -11.75 13.24 -14.44
C SER A 3 -10.92 12.61 -13.32
N ALA A 4 -10.54 13.39 -12.31
CA ALA A 4 -9.93 12.86 -11.10
C ALA A 4 -10.84 11.85 -10.40
N ARG A 5 -10.25 10.81 -9.81
CA ARG A 5 -10.96 9.84 -8.96
C ARG A 5 -10.09 9.42 -7.80
N ILE A 6 -10.65 9.50 -6.60
CA ILE A 6 -10.01 9.14 -5.35
C ILE A 6 -10.95 8.20 -4.61
N LEU A 7 -10.49 6.99 -4.32
CA LEU A 7 -11.23 6.01 -3.53
C LEU A 7 -11.13 6.37 -2.04
N PRO A 8 -12.15 6.06 -1.21
CA PRO A 8 -12.12 6.38 0.22
C PRO A 8 -10.91 5.78 0.94
N LEU A 9 -10.22 6.58 1.75
CA LEU A 9 -9.14 6.11 2.60
C LEU A 9 -9.14 6.95 3.89
N ALA A 10 -9.59 6.36 5.00
CA ALA A 10 -9.65 7.04 6.28
C ALA A 10 -8.26 7.12 6.95
N ASP A 11 -8.04 8.16 7.76
CA ASP A 11 -6.93 8.20 8.71
C ASP A 11 -7.27 7.35 9.93
N VAL A 12 -6.40 6.39 10.24
CA VAL A 12 -6.62 5.38 11.30
C VAL A 12 -5.71 5.58 12.51
N GLY A 13 -4.90 6.65 12.53
CA GLY A 13 -4.09 7.05 13.69
C GLY A 13 -2.89 6.16 14.03
N ILE A 14 -2.82 4.95 13.48
CA ILE A 14 -1.62 4.10 13.54
C ILE A 14 -0.59 4.70 12.57
N ARG A 15 0.69 4.71 12.96
CA ARG A 15 1.78 5.23 12.11
C ARG A 15 2.87 4.19 11.81
N ALA A 16 2.77 3.05 12.50
CA ALA A 16 3.39 1.74 12.24
C ALA A 16 2.93 1.11 10.92
N TRP A 17 3.62 0.10 10.37
CA TRP A 17 3.10 -0.90 9.42
C TRP A 17 2.11 -0.42 8.33
N PRO A 18 2.60 -0.12 7.11
CA PRO A 18 1.80 0.54 6.09
C PRO A 18 0.66 -0.32 5.57
N GLU A 19 0.85 -1.64 5.46
CA GLU A 19 -0.18 -2.52 4.90
C GLU A 19 -1.40 -2.66 5.83
N GLN A 20 -1.19 -2.71 7.16
CA GLN A 20 -2.29 -2.65 8.13
C GLN A 20 -3.05 -1.34 8.03
N ASN A 21 -2.32 -0.21 7.98
CA ASN A 21 -2.93 1.10 7.88
C ASN A 21 -3.77 1.25 6.62
N PHE A 22 -3.29 0.67 5.52
CA PHE A 22 -4.01 0.71 4.27
C PHE A 22 -5.34 -0.04 4.36
N LEU A 23 -5.33 -1.31 4.82
CA LEU A 23 -6.58 -2.05 5.00
C LEU A 23 -7.51 -1.35 5.99
N PHE A 24 -6.99 -0.87 7.11
CA PHE A 24 -7.80 -0.19 8.11
C PHE A 24 -8.39 1.11 7.57
N GLY A 25 -7.65 1.86 6.76
CA GLY A 25 -8.15 3.06 6.09
C GLY A 25 -9.32 2.78 5.17
N ILE A 26 -9.29 1.64 4.45
CA ILE A 26 -10.40 1.18 3.62
C ILE A 26 -11.61 0.81 4.49
N LEU A 27 -11.41 0.01 5.52
CA LEU A 27 -12.50 -0.54 6.34
C LEU A 27 -13.14 0.49 7.29
N SER A 28 -12.37 1.46 7.79
CA SER A 28 -12.81 2.41 8.82
C SER A 28 -13.93 3.34 8.35
N GLY A 29 -14.16 3.43 7.03
CA GLY A 29 -15.28 4.15 6.43
C GLY A 29 -16.65 3.52 6.72
N SER A 30 -16.71 2.28 7.20
CA SER A 30 -17.95 1.56 7.51
C SER A 30 -18.01 1.10 8.97
N GLU A 31 -19.20 0.98 9.53
CA GLU A 31 -19.38 0.46 10.90
C GLU A 31 -18.92 -1.01 11.01
N ASP A 32 -19.28 -1.85 10.03
CA ASP A 32 -18.93 -3.27 10.05
C ASP A 32 -17.43 -3.50 9.83
N GLY A 33 -16.78 -2.69 8.99
CA GLY A 33 -15.33 -2.70 8.84
C GLY A 33 -14.61 -2.36 10.16
N ARG A 34 -15.10 -1.35 10.90
CA ARG A 34 -14.57 -1.02 12.24
C ARG A 34 -14.78 -2.17 13.23
N LYS A 35 -15.97 -2.78 13.26
CA LYS A 35 -16.25 -3.97 14.09
C LYS A 35 -15.29 -5.11 13.76
N TRP A 36 -15.02 -5.34 12.48
CA TRP A 36 -14.10 -6.39 12.06
C TRP A 36 -12.68 -6.15 12.55
N ILE A 37 -12.16 -4.92 12.39
CA ILE A 37 -10.85 -4.52 12.92
C ILE A 37 -10.77 -4.82 14.42
N TYR A 38 -11.74 -4.36 15.21
CA TYR A 38 -11.72 -4.53 16.66
C TYR A 38 -11.81 -5.99 17.13
N ASN A 39 -12.40 -6.88 16.33
CA ASN A 39 -12.55 -8.29 16.66
C ASN A 39 -11.43 -9.20 16.13
N HIS A 40 -10.68 -8.77 15.11
CA HIS A 40 -9.69 -9.63 14.43
C HIS A 40 -8.23 -9.23 14.67
N PHE A 41 -7.99 -8.11 15.38
CA PHE A 41 -6.64 -7.61 15.67
C PHE A 41 -6.30 -7.66 17.16
N ILE A 42 -6.31 -8.87 17.72
CA ILE A 42 -6.13 -9.09 19.17
C ILE A 42 -4.74 -9.66 19.50
N GLN A 43 -4.16 -10.50 18.64
CA GLN A 43 -2.90 -11.19 18.95
C GLN A 43 -1.69 -10.42 18.43
N MET A 44 -0.96 -9.79 19.35
CA MET A 44 0.38 -9.29 19.08
C MET A 44 1.39 -10.43 19.03
N ARG A 45 2.33 -10.39 18.09
CA ARG A 45 3.51 -11.25 18.05
C ARG A 45 4.76 -10.38 18.08
N GLY A 46 5.67 -10.71 18.99
CA GLY A 46 7.06 -10.25 18.93
C GLY A 46 7.94 -11.29 18.25
N SER A 47 8.87 -10.84 17.42
CA SER A 47 9.94 -11.68 16.88
C SER A 47 11.28 -10.97 16.98
N HIS A 48 12.31 -11.73 17.34
CA HIS A 48 13.70 -11.32 17.21
C HIS A 48 14.25 -11.94 15.94
N TYR A 49 14.72 -11.10 15.03
CA TYR A 49 15.41 -11.50 13.82
C TYR A 49 16.91 -11.31 14.02
N ILE A 50 17.68 -12.36 13.72
CA ILE A 50 19.14 -12.33 13.73
C ILE A 50 19.59 -12.65 12.30
N GLY A 51 19.93 -11.59 11.56
CA GLY A 51 20.46 -11.69 10.21
C GLY A 51 21.96 -11.98 10.25
N TYR A 52 22.34 -13.26 10.31
CA TYR A 52 23.74 -13.70 10.40
C TYR A 52 24.63 -13.19 9.26
N GLN A 53 24.06 -12.95 8.07
CA GLN A 53 24.79 -12.42 6.90
C GLN A 53 25.21 -10.95 7.06
N TRP A 54 24.53 -10.19 7.92
CA TRP A 54 24.70 -8.74 8.07
C TRP A 54 24.99 -8.31 9.53
N ASP A 55 25.20 -9.28 10.44
CA ASP A 55 25.23 -9.08 11.90
C ASP A 55 24.10 -8.18 12.43
N ALA A 56 22.94 -8.25 11.77
CA ALA A 56 21.80 -7.41 12.08
C ALA A 56 20.92 -8.09 13.13
N LYS A 57 20.70 -7.41 14.26
CA LYS A 57 19.70 -7.80 15.25
C LYS A 57 18.52 -6.85 15.14
N ASP A 58 17.37 -7.41 14.82
CA ASP A 58 16.12 -6.65 14.74
C ASP A 58 15.08 -7.28 15.67
N ALA A 59 14.22 -6.44 16.25
CA ALA A 59 13.11 -6.84 17.09
C ALA A 59 11.85 -6.20 16.52
N SER A 60 10.95 -7.02 16.00
CA SER A 60 9.71 -6.56 15.38
C SER A 60 8.51 -6.99 16.21
N MET A 61 7.59 -6.06 16.45
CA MET A 61 6.23 -6.36 16.91
C MET A 61 5.28 -6.27 15.73
N THR A 62 4.29 -7.15 15.70
CA THR A 62 3.29 -7.24 14.63
C THR A 62 2.01 -7.89 15.17
N PHE A 63 1.02 -8.11 14.30
CA PHE A 63 -0.24 -8.73 14.64
C PHE A 63 -0.48 -9.96 13.77
N TYR A 64 -1.21 -10.95 14.30
CA TYR A 64 -1.75 -12.05 13.51
C TYR A 64 -3.20 -11.75 13.10
N PRO A 65 -3.58 -11.96 11.83
CA PRO A 65 -2.73 -12.35 10.69
C PRO A 65 -1.83 -11.21 10.16
N TYR A 66 -0.72 -11.57 9.52
CA TYR A 66 0.20 -10.60 8.89
C TYR A 66 -0.47 -9.80 7.78
N ALA A 67 -0.04 -8.54 7.62
CA ALA A 67 -0.48 -7.66 6.54
C ALA A 67 0.39 -7.73 5.28
N ILE A 68 1.41 -8.59 5.24
CA ILE A 68 2.40 -8.61 4.17
C ILE A 68 1.70 -8.95 2.85
N HIS A 69 1.57 -7.98 1.95
CA HIS A 69 0.63 -8.06 0.82
C HIS A 69 0.96 -9.19 -0.16
N TYR A 70 2.23 -9.60 -0.26
CA TYR A 70 2.73 -10.63 -1.18
C TYR A 70 2.73 -12.04 -0.58
N LEU A 71 2.47 -12.18 0.72
CA LEU A 71 2.25 -13.49 1.35
C LEU A 71 0.78 -13.89 1.23
N SER A 72 0.53 -15.20 1.20
CA SER A 72 -0.82 -15.74 1.31
C SER A 72 -0.79 -17.03 2.15
N PRO A 73 -1.73 -17.21 3.10
CA PRO A 73 -2.78 -16.25 3.48
C PRO A 73 -2.23 -15.05 4.28
N ASN A 74 -2.79 -13.87 4.06
CA ASN A 74 -2.54 -12.65 4.82
C ASN A 74 -3.85 -11.98 5.28
N MET A 75 -3.78 -10.82 5.95
CA MET A 75 -4.96 -10.13 6.49
C MET A 75 -5.98 -9.72 5.41
N PHE A 76 -5.52 -9.45 4.18
CA PHE A 76 -6.40 -9.12 3.05
C PHE A 76 -7.15 -10.37 2.58
N ASP A 77 -6.49 -11.54 2.58
CA ASP A 77 -7.13 -12.81 2.21
C ASP A 77 -8.20 -13.25 3.23
N LEU A 78 -8.07 -12.80 4.49
CA LEU A 78 -8.99 -13.15 5.59
C LEU A 78 -10.08 -12.10 5.84
N CYS A 79 -10.00 -10.94 5.18
CA CYS A 79 -10.97 -9.86 5.36
C CYS A 79 -12.16 -10.06 4.43
N PRO A 80 -13.40 -10.18 4.94
CA PRO A 80 -14.58 -10.45 4.10
C PRO A 80 -15.08 -9.22 3.33
N PHE A 81 -14.49 -8.04 3.56
CA PHE A 81 -14.92 -6.77 2.96
C PHE A 81 -14.05 -6.35 1.77
N VAL A 82 -12.96 -7.08 1.49
CA VAL A 82 -12.08 -6.80 0.35
C VAL A 82 -11.79 -8.08 -0.41
N GLU A 83 -11.63 -7.96 -1.72
CA GLU A 83 -11.18 -9.06 -2.56
C GLU A 83 -9.74 -8.77 -3.03
N LYS A 84 -8.83 -9.70 -2.77
CA LYS A 84 -7.43 -9.57 -3.20
C LYS A 84 -7.23 -10.30 -4.53
N ASN A 85 -6.88 -9.54 -5.56
CA ASN A 85 -6.51 -10.04 -6.87
C ASN A 85 -5.01 -9.83 -7.12
N MET A 86 -4.28 -10.91 -7.40
CA MET A 86 -2.85 -10.84 -7.74
C MET A 86 -2.68 -10.90 -9.27
N ILE A 87 -2.18 -9.83 -9.86
CA ILE A 87 -2.04 -9.70 -11.32
C ILE A 87 -0.54 -9.72 -11.67
N PRO A 88 -0.08 -10.63 -12.56
CA PRO A 88 1.29 -10.61 -13.04
C PRO A 88 1.63 -9.31 -13.76
N LYS A 89 2.80 -8.72 -13.46
CA LYS A 89 3.30 -7.51 -14.12
C LYS A 89 3.33 -7.63 -15.65
N SER A 90 3.67 -8.82 -16.16
CA SER A 90 3.68 -9.11 -17.60
C SER A 90 2.30 -8.97 -18.26
N LEU A 91 1.22 -9.31 -17.56
CA LEU A 91 -0.14 -9.15 -18.07
C LEU A 91 -0.51 -7.67 -18.16
N ILE A 92 -0.15 -6.88 -17.15
CA ILE A 92 -0.36 -5.43 -17.14
C ILE A 92 0.39 -4.78 -18.32
N HIS A 93 1.67 -5.11 -18.50
CA HIS A 93 2.49 -4.60 -19.61
C HIS A 93 2.00 -5.06 -21.00
N GLY A 94 1.30 -6.19 -21.07
CA GLY A 94 0.68 -6.67 -22.32
C GLY A 94 -0.61 -5.93 -22.70
N MET A 95 -1.28 -5.29 -21.72
CA MET A 95 -2.60 -4.66 -21.90
C MET A 95 -2.55 -3.13 -21.90
N PHE A 96 -1.58 -2.53 -21.22
CA PHE A 96 -1.47 -1.08 -21.01
C PHE A 96 -0.12 -0.56 -21.48
N ARG A 97 -0.08 0.66 -22.03
CA ARG A 97 1.16 1.25 -22.56
C ARG A 97 2.09 1.73 -21.46
N SER A 98 1.51 2.09 -20.31
CA SER A 98 2.20 2.60 -19.13
C SER A 98 1.56 2.04 -17.86
N PHE A 99 2.26 2.13 -16.74
CA PHE A 99 1.72 1.67 -15.47
C PHE A 99 0.62 2.61 -14.97
N HIS A 100 0.76 3.93 -15.18
CA HIS A 100 -0.30 4.87 -14.82
C HIS A 100 -1.62 4.65 -15.58
N GLU A 101 -1.59 4.18 -16.84
CA GLU A 101 -2.81 3.81 -17.58
C GLU A 101 -3.57 2.68 -16.88
N PHE A 102 -2.85 1.67 -16.38
CA PHE A 102 -3.44 0.61 -15.56
C PHE A 102 -3.99 1.16 -14.25
N VAL A 103 -3.27 2.07 -13.58
CA VAL A 103 -3.76 2.72 -12.34
C VAL A 103 -5.10 3.39 -12.56
N ILE A 104 -5.21 4.19 -13.62
CA ILE A 104 -6.47 4.87 -13.98
C ILE A 104 -7.58 3.84 -14.21
N HIS A 105 -7.30 2.77 -14.97
CA HIS A 105 -8.28 1.72 -15.25
C HIS A 105 -8.77 1.02 -13.97
N ALA A 106 -7.85 0.62 -13.09
CA ALA A 106 -8.17 -0.05 -11.84
C ALA A 106 -8.96 0.83 -10.88
N ILE A 107 -8.53 2.09 -10.69
CA ILE A 107 -9.23 3.06 -9.82
C ILE A 107 -10.63 3.37 -10.36
N ASP A 108 -10.81 3.49 -11.69
CA ASP A 108 -12.13 3.63 -12.31
C ASP A 108 -13.03 2.39 -12.08
N GLY A 109 -12.42 1.21 -11.96
CA GLY A 109 -13.11 -0.02 -11.57
C GLY A 109 -13.43 -0.11 -10.07
N GLY A 110 -12.96 0.83 -9.24
CA GLY A 110 -13.12 0.77 -7.79
C GLY A 110 -12.05 -0.07 -7.07
N TYR A 111 -10.98 -0.44 -7.77
CA TYR A 111 -9.89 -1.25 -7.20
C TYR A 111 -8.78 -0.37 -6.66
N TYR A 112 -8.39 -0.62 -5.41
CA TYR A 112 -7.13 -0.15 -4.85
C TYR A 112 -5.98 -1.02 -5.39
N ILE A 113 -4.77 -0.46 -5.42
CA ILE A 113 -3.60 -1.18 -5.93
C ILE A 113 -2.54 -1.24 -4.83
N SER A 114 -1.93 -2.41 -4.67
CA SER A 114 -0.73 -2.62 -3.87
C SER A 114 0.39 -3.12 -4.76
N THR A 115 1.54 -2.45 -4.76
CA THR A 115 2.70 -2.81 -5.58
C THR A 115 3.99 -2.41 -4.88
N PHE A 116 5.15 -2.77 -5.44
CA PHE A 116 6.43 -2.20 -5.03
C PHE A 116 6.80 -1.05 -5.97
N LEU A 117 7.12 0.12 -5.41
CA LEU A 117 7.66 1.25 -6.15
C LEU A 117 9.04 1.60 -5.63
N ASP A 118 9.92 2.07 -6.53
CA ASP A 118 11.15 2.75 -6.13
C ASP A 118 10.78 4.14 -5.58
N GLN A 119 11.14 4.41 -4.33
CA GLN A 119 10.74 5.65 -3.65
C GLN A 119 11.77 6.77 -3.74
N PHE A 120 12.54 6.83 -4.84
CA PHE A 120 13.50 7.90 -5.12
C PHE A 120 12.89 9.32 -5.00
N PHE A 121 11.58 9.45 -5.16
CA PHE A 121 10.81 10.70 -5.04
C PHE A 121 10.70 11.23 -3.60
N ARG A 122 11.08 10.46 -2.57
CA ARG A 122 11.11 10.94 -1.19
C ARG A 122 12.22 11.95 -0.97
N GLU A 123 11.97 12.90 -0.08
CA GLU A 123 12.94 13.96 0.23
C GLU A 123 14.24 13.41 0.81
N ASP A 124 14.13 12.38 1.66
CA ASP A 124 15.28 11.72 2.29
C ASP A 124 16.10 10.85 1.32
N MET A 125 15.52 10.47 0.18
CA MET A 125 16.22 9.73 -0.88
C MET A 125 17.01 10.64 -1.82
N ARG A 126 16.71 11.94 -1.87
CA ARG A 126 17.40 12.93 -2.72
C ARG A 126 17.51 12.51 -4.21
N GLY A 127 16.51 11.78 -4.72
CA GLY A 127 16.51 11.27 -6.10
C GLY A 127 17.38 10.03 -6.33
N HIS A 128 17.94 9.42 -5.30
CA HIS A 128 18.65 8.14 -5.44
C HIS A 128 17.67 6.99 -5.59
N TYR A 129 17.87 6.21 -6.65
CA TYR A 129 17.12 4.99 -6.95
C TYR A 129 17.64 3.79 -6.14
N GLY A 130 16.80 2.76 -6.04
CA GLY A 130 17.12 1.45 -5.47
C GLY A 130 16.30 1.09 -4.23
N PHE A 131 15.51 2.01 -3.69
CA PHE A 131 14.69 1.75 -2.51
C PHE A 131 13.27 1.34 -2.90
N HIS A 132 13.10 0.05 -3.18
CA HIS A 132 11.81 -0.54 -3.53
C HIS A 132 11.02 -0.90 -2.28
N HIS A 133 9.83 -0.34 -2.13
CA HIS A 133 9.00 -0.57 -0.95
C HIS A 133 7.53 -0.80 -1.33
N PRO A 134 6.77 -1.61 -0.57
CA PRO A 134 5.32 -1.67 -0.69
C PRO A 134 4.73 -0.26 -0.75
N THR A 135 3.90 0.01 -1.74
CA THR A 135 3.22 1.30 -1.88
C THR A 135 1.81 1.05 -2.38
N PHE A 136 0.88 1.75 -1.75
CA PHE A 136 -0.53 1.64 -2.06
C PHE A 136 -1.00 2.82 -2.89
N ILE A 137 -1.88 2.56 -3.85
CA ILE A 137 -2.44 3.58 -4.73
C ILE A 137 -3.95 3.57 -4.56
N TYR A 138 -4.52 4.76 -4.31
CA TYR A 138 -5.95 4.92 -4.01
C TYR A 138 -6.62 6.01 -4.84
N GLY A 139 -5.91 6.67 -5.75
CA GLY A 139 -6.52 7.66 -6.63
C GLY A 139 -5.58 8.20 -7.69
N TYR A 140 -6.14 8.97 -8.61
CA TYR A 140 -5.40 9.74 -9.62
C TYR A 140 -6.10 11.07 -9.91
N ASP A 141 -5.34 12.02 -10.46
CA ASP A 141 -5.86 13.21 -11.13
C ASP A 141 -5.25 13.29 -12.54
N GLY A 142 -6.10 13.13 -13.56
CA GLY A 142 -5.68 13.12 -14.96
C GLY A 142 -5.38 14.51 -15.53
N GLY A 143 -5.91 15.57 -14.93
CA GLY A 143 -5.60 16.95 -15.33
C GLY A 143 -4.22 17.36 -14.84
N GLU A 144 -3.93 17.05 -13.58
CA GLU A 144 -2.64 17.34 -12.93
C GLU A 144 -1.56 16.28 -13.23
N ARG A 145 -1.92 15.16 -13.86
CA ARG A 145 -1.03 14.02 -14.16
C ARG A 145 -0.35 13.46 -12.89
N ILE A 146 -1.14 13.25 -11.84
CA ILE A 146 -0.66 12.73 -10.55
C ILE A 146 -1.41 11.48 -10.10
N VAL A 147 -0.76 10.69 -9.25
CA VAL A 147 -1.30 9.54 -8.54
C VAL A 147 -1.21 9.78 -7.04
N TYR A 148 -2.26 9.39 -6.32
CA TYR A 148 -2.35 9.46 -4.86
C TYR A 148 -1.90 8.14 -4.26
N ILE A 149 -0.84 8.19 -3.46
CA ILE A 149 -0.19 7.03 -2.86
C ILE A 149 -0.19 7.09 -1.34
N ALA A 150 -0.14 5.93 -0.69
CA ALA A 150 -0.01 5.79 0.76
C ALA A 150 1.05 4.76 1.10
N ASP A 151 1.95 5.12 2.02
CA ASP A 151 3.00 4.26 2.54
C ASP A 151 3.73 4.92 3.73
N ASN A 152 4.72 4.23 4.31
CA ASN A 152 5.73 4.75 5.22
C ASN A 152 6.80 5.55 4.48
N PHE A 153 6.61 6.87 4.40
CA PHE A 153 7.56 7.78 3.77
C PHE A 153 8.66 8.23 4.74
N GLU A 154 9.02 9.52 4.72
CA GLU A 154 10.17 10.06 5.43
C GLU A 154 10.16 9.68 6.91
N ARG A 155 11.29 9.16 7.39
CA ARG A 155 11.46 8.68 8.78
C ARG A 155 10.51 7.52 9.16
N GLY A 156 10.05 6.75 8.17
CA GLY A 156 9.25 5.54 8.37
C GLY A 156 7.82 5.80 8.85
N LYS A 157 7.30 7.02 8.64
CA LYS A 157 5.96 7.40 9.07
C LYS A 157 4.94 7.11 7.98
N TYR A 158 3.89 6.37 8.32
CA TYR A 158 2.75 6.20 7.44
C TYR A 158 2.12 7.55 7.10
N GLY A 159 1.82 7.76 5.82
CA GLY A 159 1.14 8.94 5.32
C GLY A 159 0.74 8.78 3.86
N THR A 160 0.27 9.87 3.27
CA THR A 160 -0.12 9.94 1.85
C THR A 160 0.73 10.95 1.11
N LYS A 161 1.05 10.68 -0.16
CA LYS A 161 1.74 11.61 -1.07
C LYS A 161 1.07 11.64 -2.44
N LYS A 162 1.39 12.67 -3.21
CA LYS A 162 1.10 12.77 -4.64
C LYS A 162 2.41 12.60 -5.39
N ILE A 163 2.42 11.76 -6.42
CA ILE A 163 3.55 11.61 -7.34
C ILE A 163 3.07 11.83 -8.77
N THR A 164 3.95 12.29 -9.65
CA THR A 164 3.60 12.47 -11.07
C THR A 164 3.54 11.13 -11.81
N TYR A 165 2.90 11.11 -12.97
CA TYR A 165 2.93 9.93 -13.85
C TYR A 165 4.36 9.55 -14.25
N ASP A 166 5.21 10.54 -14.48
CA ASP A 166 6.63 10.32 -14.85
C ASP A 166 7.46 9.78 -13.68
N GLN A 167 7.03 9.97 -12.43
CA GLN A 167 7.66 9.33 -11.26
C GLN A 167 7.15 7.89 -11.04
N LEU A 168 6.00 7.55 -11.63
CA LEU A 168 5.33 6.27 -11.43
C LEU A 168 5.73 5.23 -12.49
N ASP A 169 5.93 5.65 -13.74
CA ASP A 169 6.35 4.80 -14.86
C ASP A 169 7.87 4.56 -14.89
#